data_AF-A0A816SRI5-F1
#
_entry.id   AF-A0A816SRI5-F1
#
_cell.length_a   1.000
_cell.length_b   1.000
_cell.length_c   1.000
_cell.angle_alpha   90.00
_cell.angle_beta   90.00
_cell.angle_gamma   90.00
#
_symmetry.space_group_name_H-M   'P 1'
#
loop_
_entity.id
_entity.type
_entity.pdbx_description
1 polymer ?
#
loop_
_entity_poly.entity_id
_entity_poly.type
_entity_poly.pdbx_seq_one_letter_code
_entity_poly.pdbx_strand_id
1 'polypeptide(L)'
;MECTWPKLFTPANVKAELVDDKDSCDNSLSIYKSSADDISSPRNMNMPLYNEKPCFTENFVAVLLKSNSNECDDNIYNSIFDFLLIINSNKAFTDYNQCIDFICHVQNKKIFLIVSSDLEERVIPIVRDFAQLQSIYVFCDNNSQHEQLIKKHRKVKGFFTEIERISHALRQDIQHYSNALIRISIIPPASINNLDELDQSFMYSQLLKEVFLETPHDDNDKKHFVNFCRIYYVKNNKEFQKLDEFERDYKHLSPIWWYSREYFIFAILNEALRNQDINIILKMGFFLRDLHCQIEQLHSKADYHKPFTVYRGQGVSQVEFEKLQKSQGGLLSFNNFLSTSTAYQVSFLFAEAACSNPDLVGILFQIEVNPSIISTPFALIDDISHFNNIEKEILFSMHTIFRICDLEPIQDRLWCVYLTLTSDNDQELMILTEYIRQEILGPSGLYRLGHLMDKMGEFNKAEEIYMTLLSKTSNDDIDQVAYLNSQIGCVKVAKGDLESAVSYFEKALEIQEKSCPLHYPCLARAYNDIGAVSYLMGEYSKAFSYYEKILQIHQNSLSSDDLHLSVSYNNIATLCKLAGN
;
A
#
# COMPACT_ATOMS: atom_id res chain seq x y z
N MET A 1 -12.50 20.41 25.88
CA MET A 1 -11.57 19.59 25.11
C MET A 1 -10.24 19.66 25.83
N GLU A 2 -9.89 18.63 26.58
CA GLU A 2 -8.51 18.46 27.04
C GLU A 2 -7.69 18.16 25.79
N CYS A 3 -6.76 19.05 25.45
CA CYS A 3 -5.83 18.79 24.37
C CYS A 3 -4.86 17.70 24.83
N THR A 4 -5.09 16.47 24.39
CA THR A 4 -4.09 15.40 24.45
C THR A 4 -3.06 15.68 23.36
N TRP A 5 -1.83 16.04 23.74
CA TRP A 5 -0.83 16.59 22.82
C TRP A 5 0.19 15.53 22.36
N PRO A 6 0.38 15.30 21.04
CA PRO A 6 1.52 14.53 20.50
C PRO A 6 2.85 15.31 20.50
N LYS A 7 3.98 14.59 20.32
CA LYS A 7 5.40 15.00 20.50
C LYS A 7 5.76 16.43 20.00
N LEU A 8 6.50 17.18 20.83
CA LEU A 8 7.12 18.47 20.50
C LEU A 8 8.28 18.29 19.50
N PHE A 9 8.33 19.12 18.46
CA PHE A 9 9.48 19.21 17.54
C PHE A 9 10.65 19.90 18.24
N THR A 10 11.71 19.16 18.61
CA THR A 10 12.82 19.73 19.40
C THR A 10 14.17 19.54 18.70
N PRO A 11 15.17 20.42 18.92
CA PRO A 11 16.52 20.23 18.38
C PRO A 11 17.16 18.91 18.84
N ALA A 12 16.77 18.41 20.02
CA ALA A 12 17.20 17.12 20.55
C ALA A 12 16.60 15.94 19.75
N ASN A 13 15.32 16.02 19.38
CA ASN A 13 14.66 15.02 18.54
C ASN A 13 15.19 15.04 17.09
N VAL A 14 15.53 16.23 16.57
CA VAL A 14 16.08 16.42 15.23
C VAL A 14 17.52 15.90 15.09
N LYS A 15 18.35 15.97 16.16
CA LYS A 15 19.74 15.47 16.14
C LYS A 15 19.85 13.95 16.13
N ALA A 16 18.92 13.24 16.79
CA ALA A 16 18.87 11.78 16.76
C ALA A 16 18.67 11.25 15.34
N GLU A 17 18.03 12.04 14.47
CA GLU A 17 17.79 11.71 13.07
C GLU A 17 18.95 12.10 12.12
N LEU A 18 20.14 12.53 12.58
CA LEU A 18 21.23 12.97 11.67
C LEU A 18 22.63 12.40 11.95
N VAL A 19 22.80 11.42 12.85
CA VAL A 19 24.11 10.79 13.12
C VAL A 19 24.14 9.31 12.73
N ASP A 20 25.21 8.89 12.05
CA ASP A 20 25.51 7.53 11.57
C ASP A 20 25.95 6.55 12.70
N ASP A 21 25.67 5.27 12.45
CA ASP A 21 26.03 4.03 13.14
C ASP A 21 27.25 4.03 14.10
N LYS A 22 27.00 3.65 15.37
CA LYS A 22 27.45 2.37 15.96
C LYS A 22 27.04 2.27 17.44
N ASP A 23 26.34 1.17 17.74
CA ASP A 23 26.06 0.59 19.05
C ASP A 23 25.01 1.25 19.98
N SER A 24 23.98 0.44 20.24
CA SER A 24 23.02 0.44 21.36
C SER A 24 21.77 1.34 21.31
N CYS A 25 20.64 0.64 21.20
CA CYS A 25 19.27 0.91 21.67
C CYS A 25 18.88 2.35 22.04
N ASP A 26 18.10 2.98 21.13
CA ASP A 26 16.98 3.86 21.47
C ASP A 26 16.11 4.04 20.20
N ASN A 27 15.12 3.18 20.01
CA ASN A 27 14.17 3.30 18.89
C ASN A 27 12.84 3.85 19.39
N SER A 28 12.69 5.17 19.27
CA SER A 28 11.37 5.81 19.17
C SER A 28 11.48 7.17 18.45
N LEU A 29 12.22 7.28 17.34
CA LEU A 29 12.44 8.54 16.60
C LEU A 29 12.98 8.32 15.16
N SER A 30 12.21 7.64 14.30
CA SER A 30 12.60 7.40 12.89
C SER A 30 11.48 7.70 11.89
N ILE A 31 10.95 8.92 11.88
CA ILE A 31 9.92 9.32 10.89
C ILE A 31 10.47 10.30 9.83
N TYR A 32 11.66 10.92 10.00
CA TYR A 32 12.13 11.93 9.03
C TYR A 32 13.46 11.63 8.32
N LYS A 33 13.82 10.36 8.10
CA LYS A 33 15.09 9.99 7.46
C LYS A 33 14.91 9.15 6.18
N SER A 34 14.65 9.81 5.04
CA SER A 34 15.22 9.45 3.73
C SER A 34 14.78 10.40 2.59
N SER A 35 15.55 11.46 2.31
CA SER A 35 15.67 12.06 0.95
C SER A 35 16.60 13.29 0.91
N ALA A 36 17.74 13.27 1.60
CA ALA A 36 18.62 14.45 1.70
C ALA A 36 20.04 14.27 1.16
N ASP A 37 20.33 13.17 0.45
CA ASP A 37 21.62 12.97 -0.21
C ASP A 37 21.41 12.88 -1.73
N ASP A 38 21.33 14.05 -2.39
CA ASP A 38 21.87 14.32 -3.74
C ASP A 38 21.26 15.61 -4.32
N ILE A 39 21.70 16.79 -3.87
CA ILE A 39 21.50 18.02 -4.65
C ILE A 39 22.75 18.89 -4.58
N SER A 40 23.57 18.82 -5.62
CA SER A 40 24.49 19.90 -5.97
C SER A 40 24.15 20.52 -7.33
N SER A 41 23.53 21.70 -7.24
CA SER A 41 23.54 22.84 -8.18
C SER A 41 22.51 22.90 -9.36
N PRO A 42 22.09 24.14 -9.75
CA PRO A 42 20.83 24.40 -10.43
C PRO A 42 20.99 24.76 -11.91
N ARG A 43 20.03 24.36 -12.77
CA ARG A 43 19.78 25.03 -14.06
C ARG A 43 18.31 25.05 -14.43
N ASN A 44 17.80 26.27 -14.63
CA ASN A 44 16.59 26.60 -15.36
C ASN A 44 16.55 25.91 -16.73
N MET A 45 15.40 25.30 -17.09
CA MET A 45 14.80 25.38 -18.44
C MET A 45 13.46 24.61 -18.49
N ASN A 46 12.38 25.33 -18.83
CA ASN A 46 11.15 24.90 -19.50
C ASN A 46 10.50 23.57 -19.09
N MET A 47 9.39 23.69 -18.36
CA MET A 47 8.37 22.65 -18.16
C MET A 47 7.83 22.09 -19.49
N PRO A 48 7.75 20.76 -19.63
CA PRO A 48 6.64 20.09 -20.26
C PRO A 48 5.75 19.43 -19.19
N LEU A 49 4.44 19.51 -19.39
CA LEU A 49 3.42 18.76 -18.66
C LEU A 49 3.80 17.27 -18.63
N TYR A 50 4.11 16.74 -17.44
CA TYR A 50 4.31 15.31 -17.23
C TYR A 50 2.95 14.60 -17.30
N ASN A 51 2.74 13.88 -18.40
CA ASN A 51 1.74 12.82 -18.49
C ASN A 51 2.15 11.68 -17.55
N GLU A 52 1.63 11.68 -16.33
CA GLU A 52 1.69 10.52 -15.44
C GLU A 52 0.82 9.40 -16.03
N LYS A 53 1.49 8.42 -16.66
CA LYS A 53 0.87 7.16 -17.09
C LYS A 53 0.81 6.21 -15.88
N PRO A 54 -0.36 5.63 -15.57
CA PRO A 54 -0.48 4.76 -14.40
C PRO A 54 0.04 3.34 -14.66
N CYS A 55 0.43 2.69 -13.57
CA CYS A 55 1.40 1.60 -13.52
C CYS A 55 0.76 0.20 -13.68
N PHE A 56 1.32 -0.64 -14.56
CA PHE A 56 1.22 -2.10 -14.52
C PHE A 56 2.63 -2.66 -14.28
N THR A 57 2.80 -3.47 -13.24
CA THR A 57 3.97 -4.34 -13.00
C THR A 57 5.33 -3.65 -12.81
N GLU A 58 5.59 -3.08 -11.62
CA GLU A 58 6.97 -2.73 -11.24
C GLU A 58 7.85 -3.97 -10.99
N ASN A 59 7.24 -5.14 -10.78
CA ASN A 59 7.90 -6.39 -10.40
C ASN A 59 8.21 -7.36 -11.54
N PHE A 60 7.74 -7.12 -12.77
CA PHE A 60 7.93 -8.04 -13.89
C PHE A 60 8.57 -7.34 -15.11
N VAL A 61 9.56 -7.98 -15.72
CA VAL A 61 10.21 -7.53 -16.95
C VAL A 61 10.00 -8.58 -18.04
N ALA A 62 9.45 -8.17 -19.18
CA ALA A 62 9.44 -9.00 -20.37
C ALA A 62 10.71 -8.75 -21.19
N VAL A 63 11.53 -9.77 -21.39
CA VAL A 63 12.75 -9.70 -22.19
C VAL A 63 12.52 -10.45 -23.50
N LEU A 64 12.82 -9.78 -24.61
CA LEU A 64 12.69 -10.30 -25.95
C LEU A 64 14.07 -10.45 -26.56
N LEU A 65 14.42 -11.65 -27.02
CA LEU A 65 15.68 -11.93 -27.71
C LEU A 65 15.40 -12.42 -29.14
N LYS A 66 15.71 -11.56 -30.12
CA LYS A 66 15.44 -11.80 -31.54
C LYS A 66 16.71 -12.12 -32.34
N SER A 67 16.59 -12.93 -33.38
CA SER A 67 17.66 -13.16 -34.36
C SER A 67 17.71 -12.03 -35.40
N ASN A 68 18.89 -11.75 -35.95
CA ASN A 68 19.08 -10.68 -36.96
C ASN A 68 18.65 -11.10 -38.38
N SER A 69 18.09 -12.30 -38.56
CA SER A 69 18.09 -12.99 -39.86
C SER A 69 16.87 -12.78 -40.74
N ASN A 70 15.73 -12.23 -40.28
CA ASN A 70 14.51 -12.11 -41.09
C ASN A 70 13.72 -10.81 -40.87
N GLU A 71 13.38 -10.10 -41.94
CA GLU A 71 12.47 -8.93 -41.90
C GLU A 71 11.01 -9.31 -41.56
N CYS A 72 10.60 -10.57 -41.80
CA CYS A 72 9.29 -11.10 -41.38
C CYS A 72 9.14 -11.16 -39.86
N ASP A 73 10.24 -11.30 -39.13
CA ASP A 73 10.25 -11.34 -37.67
C ASP A 73 10.01 -9.97 -37.05
N ASP A 74 10.36 -8.86 -37.71
CA ASP A 74 10.21 -7.53 -37.12
C ASP A 74 8.74 -7.12 -36.95
N ASN A 75 7.84 -7.49 -37.87
CA ASN A 75 6.39 -7.24 -37.71
C ASN A 75 5.76 -8.11 -36.60
N ILE A 76 6.26 -9.34 -36.46
CA ILE A 76 5.86 -10.29 -35.41
C ILE A 76 6.35 -9.78 -34.05
N TYR A 77 7.62 -9.40 -33.95
CA TYR A 77 8.19 -8.83 -32.74
C TYR A 77 7.62 -7.46 -32.39
N ASN A 78 7.24 -6.63 -33.37
CA ASN A 78 6.49 -5.40 -33.12
C ASN A 78 5.08 -5.70 -32.58
N SER A 79 4.41 -6.75 -33.07
CA SER A 79 3.11 -7.19 -32.53
C SER A 79 3.24 -7.76 -31.11
N ILE A 80 4.33 -8.50 -30.82
CA ILE A 80 4.71 -8.92 -29.47
C ILE A 80 5.00 -7.68 -28.61
N PHE A 81 5.74 -6.69 -29.12
CA PHE A 81 6.11 -5.47 -28.40
C PHE A 81 4.88 -4.62 -28.07
N ASP A 82 3.95 -4.47 -29.02
CA ASP A 82 2.67 -3.78 -28.82
C ASP A 82 1.78 -4.49 -27.79
N PHE A 83 1.85 -5.82 -27.73
CA PHE A 83 1.20 -6.63 -26.69
C PHE A 83 1.90 -6.51 -25.32
N LEU A 84 3.23 -6.51 -25.31
CA LEU A 84 4.08 -6.36 -24.12
C LEU A 84 4.11 -4.92 -23.58
N LEU A 85 3.58 -3.92 -24.29
CA LEU A 85 3.32 -2.58 -23.76
C LEU A 85 2.34 -2.59 -22.57
N ILE A 86 1.63 -3.71 -22.35
CA ILE A 86 0.78 -3.94 -21.17
C ILE A 86 1.65 -4.22 -19.92
N ILE A 87 2.90 -4.67 -20.09
CA ILE A 87 3.89 -4.86 -19.03
C ILE A 87 4.83 -3.65 -19.09
N ASN A 88 4.74 -2.70 -18.14
CA ASN A 88 5.42 -1.40 -18.25
C ASN A 88 6.95 -1.47 -18.37
N SER A 89 7.57 -2.63 -18.07
CA SER A 89 8.99 -2.85 -18.31
C SER A 89 9.23 -3.99 -19.28
N ASN A 90 9.64 -3.63 -20.49
CA ASN A 90 10.07 -4.57 -21.51
C ASN A 90 11.42 -4.15 -22.11
N LYS A 91 12.20 -5.13 -22.57
CA LYS A 91 13.48 -4.91 -23.24
C LYS A 91 13.63 -5.88 -24.38
N ALA A 92 14.06 -5.37 -25.54
CA ALA A 92 14.39 -6.18 -26.69
C ALA A 92 15.90 -6.14 -26.95
N PHE A 93 16.47 -7.31 -27.24
CA PHE A 93 17.87 -7.52 -27.55
C PHE A 93 17.99 -8.30 -28.86
N THR A 94 18.99 -7.93 -29.65
CA THR A 94 19.47 -8.71 -30.81
C THR A 94 20.78 -9.44 -30.50
N ASP A 95 21.54 -8.93 -29.52
CA ASP A 95 22.75 -9.54 -29.00
C ASP A 95 22.41 -10.34 -27.73
N TYR A 96 22.70 -11.64 -27.77
CA TYR A 96 22.39 -12.53 -26.64
C TYR A 96 23.30 -12.29 -25.42
N ASN A 97 24.52 -11.77 -25.58
CA ASN A 97 25.38 -11.44 -24.44
C ASN A 97 24.81 -10.25 -23.67
N GLN A 98 24.37 -9.20 -24.39
CA GLN A 98 23.70 -8.06 -23.77
C GLN A 98 22.39 -8.46 -23.07
N CYS A 99 21.65 -9.39 -23.66
CA CYS A 99 20.45 -9.96 -23.05
C CYS A 99 20.78 -10.68 -21.72
N ILE A 100 21.79 -11.55 -21.73
CA ILE A 100 22.22 -12.29 -20.53
C ILE A 100 22.72 -11.32 -19.45
N ASP A 101 23.56 -10.35 -19.82
CA ASP A 101 24.08 -9.33 -18.91
C ASP A 101 22.94 -8.52 -18.28
N PHE A 102 21.94 -8.14 -19.07
CA PHE A 102 20.76 -7.46 -18.54
C PHE A 102 20.03 -8.34 -17.53
N ILE A 103 19.71 -9.60 -17.90
CA ILE A 103 19.02 -10.53 -17.00
C ILE A 103 19.80 -10.71 -15.70
N CYS A 104 21.14 -10.83 -15.75
CA CYS A 104 22.02 -10.95 -14.57
C CYS A 104 21.91 -9.76 -13.60
N HIS A 105 21.79 -8.53 -14.11
CA HIS A 105 21.87 -7.30 -13.31
C HIS A 105 20.51 -6.75 -12.87
N VAL A 106 19.39 -7.29 -13.38
CA VAL A 106 18.06 -6.91 -12.89
C VAL A 106 17.88 -7.43 -11.45
N GLN A 107 17.79 -6.49 -10.50
CA GLN A 107 17.48 -6.77 -9.11
C GLN A 107 16.00 -6.54 -8.83
N ASN A 108 15.42 -7.35 -7.93
CA ASN A 108 14.05 -7.22 -7.42
C ASN A 108 12.94 -7.27 -8.48
N LYS A 109 13.19 -7.83 -9.67
CA LYS A 109 12.16 -8.07 -10.68
C LYS A 109 12.24 -9.49 -11.24
N LYS A 110 11.08 -10.04 -11.55
CA LYS A 110 10.89 -11.33 -12.19
C LYS A 110 10.90 -11.16 -13.72
N ILE A 111 11.57 -12.06 -14.43
CA ILE A 111 11.80 -11.95 -15.87
C ILE A 111 11.04 -13.05 -16.62
N PHE A 112 10.34 -12.65 -17.67
CA PHE A 112 9.79 -13.55 -18.68
C PHE A 112 10.58 -13.38 -19.97
N LEU A 113 11.26 -14.43 -20.41
CA LEU A 113 12.08 -14.40 -21.63
C LEU A 113 11.30 -14.98 -22.80
N ILE A 114 11.18 -14.22 -23.89
CA ILE A 114 10.74 -14.71 -25.19
C ILE A 114 11.97 -14.77 -26.09
N VAL A 115 12.27 -15.94 -26.62
CA VAL A 115 13.49 -16.19 -27.41
C VAL A 115 13.15 -16.79 -28.76
N SER A 116 13.83 -16.33 -29.82
CA SER A 116 13.76 -16.97 -31.14
C SER A 116 14.35 -18.37 -31.10
N SER A 117 13.72 -19.32 -31.81
CA SER A 117 14.20 -20.69 -31.94
C SER A 117 15.68 -20.79 -32.35
N ASP A 118 16.17 -19.90 -33.22
CA ASP A 118 17.58 -19.87 -33.67
C ASP A 118 18.60 -19.63 -32.54
N LEU A 119 18.17 -19.06 -31.42
CA LEU A 119 19.03 -18.64 -30.30
C LEU A 119 18.86 -19.52 -29.06
N GLU A 120 17.86 -20.40 -29.04
CA GLU A 120 17.46 -21.12 -27.83
C GLU A 120 18.54 -22.06 -27.30
N GLU A 121 19.22 -22.81 -28.19
CA GLU A 121 20.21 -23.82 -27.80
C GLU A 121 21.43 -23.19 -27.14
N ARG A 122 21.70 -21.92 -27.45
CA ARG A 122 22.81 -21.14 -26.89
C ARG A 122 22.43 -20.47 -25.58
N VAL A 123 21.21 -19.95 -25.48
CA VAL A 123 20.79 -19.07 -24.37
C VAL A 123 20.21 -19.85 -23.20
N ILE A 124 19.30 -20.81 -23.46
CA ILE A 124 18.58 -21.54 -22.41
C ILE A 124 19.53 -22.24 -21.42
N PRO A 125 20.63 -22.91 -21.84
CA PRO A 125 21.55 -23.55 -20.89
C PRO A 125 22.21 -22.59 -19.90
N ILE A 126 22.38 -21.31 -20.27
CA ILE A 126 23.04 -20.29 -19.45
C ILE A 126 22.04 -19.67 -18.47
N VAL A 127 20.86 -19.28 -18.95
CA VAL A 127 19.90 -18.48 -18.16
C VAL A 127 18.95 -19.32 -17.31
N ARG A 128 18.84 -20.63 -17.56
CA ARG A 128 17.87 -21.51 -16.88
C ARG A 128 17.96 -21.49 -15.35
N ASP A 129 19.16 -21.29 -14.80
CA ASP A 129 19.43 -21.37 -13.37
C ASP A 129 19.33 -19.99 -12.69
N PHE A 130 19.04 -18.91 -13.43
CA PHE A 130 18.93 -17.57 -12.87
C PHE A 130 17.63 -17.41 -12.06
N ALA A 131 17.73 -16.98 -10.80
CA ALA A 131 16.60 -16.87 -9.88
C ALA A 131 15.53 -15.87 -10.37
N GLN A 132 15.95 -14.78 -11.00
CA GLN A 132 15.07 -13.76 -11.55
C GLN A 132 14.27 -14.26 -12.77
N LEU A 133 14.76 -15.23 -13.54
CA LEU A 133 14.06 -15.75 -14.71
C LEU A 133 12.97 -16.76 -14.30
N GLN A 134 11.72 -16.47 -14.64
CA GLN A 134 10.55 -17.26 -14.25
C GLN A 134 10.08 -18.22 -15.34
N SER A 135 9.92 -17.71 -16.56
CA SER A 135 9.46 -18.52 -17.69
C SER A 135 10.17 -18.14 -18.97
N ILE A 136 10.38 -19.14 -19.83
CA ILE A 136 10.97 -19.02 -21.15
C ILE A 136 9.94 -19.49 -22.18
N TYR A 137 9.67 -18.65 -23.17
CA TYR A 137 8.78 -18.90 -24.30
C TYR A 137 9.62 -18.91 -25.57
N VAL A 138 9.54 -19.99 -26.35
CA VAL A 138 10.30 -20.09 -27.59
C VAL A 138 9.37 -19.84 -28.77
N PHE A 139 9.70 -18.86 -29.60
CA PHE A 139 8.98 -18.59 -30.84
C PHE A 139 9.63 -19.33 -32.02
N CYS A 140 8.85 -20.14 -32.75
CA CYS A 140 9.34 -21.08 -33.76
C CYS A 140 8.42 -21.17 -34.97
N ASP A 141 8.97 -21.31 -36.18
CA ASP A 141 8.18 -21.48 -37.41
C ASP A 141 7.65 -22.91 -37.61
N ASN A 142 8.22 -23.92 -36.95
CA ASN A 142 7.80 -25.32 -37.07
C ASN A 142 7.92 -26.10 -35.75
N ASN A 143 6.83 -26.76 -35.33
CA ASN A 143 6.74 -27.48 -34.05
C ASN A 143 7.47 -28.83 -33.99
N SER A 144 7.94 -29.38 -35.11
CA SER A 144 8.22 -30.82 -35.21
C SER A 144 9.58 -31.30 -34.68
N GLN A 145 10.48 -30.41 -34.26
CA GLN A 145 11.85 -30.81 -33.82
C GLN A 145 12.16 -30.54 -32.34
N HIS A 146 11.28 -29.89 -31.58
CA HIS A 146 11.68 -29.30 -30.29
C HIS A 146 11.03 -29.90 -29.02
N GLU A 147 10.17 -30.92 -29.14
CA GLU A 147 9.52 -31.57 -27.98
C GLU A 147 10.52 -32.17 -26.95
N GLN A 148 11.73 -32.52 -27.39
CA GLN A 148 12.76 -33.08 -26.50
C GLN A 148 13.36 -32.03 -25.53
N LEU A 149 13.32 -30.74 -25.87
CA LEU A 149 13.87 -29.64 -25.05
C LEU A 149 12.96 -29.28 -23.87
N ILE A 150 11.63 -29.37 -24.04
CA ILE A 150 10.63 -29.12 -22.98
C ILE A 150 10.87 -30.05 -21.77
N LYS A 151 11.26 -31.31 -22.02
CA LYS A 151 11.50 -32.30 -20.95
C LYS A 151 12.78 -32.03 -20.16
N LYS A 152 13.71 -31.21 -20.68
CA LYS A 152 15.05 -31.00 -20.09
C LYS A 152 15.15 -29.72 -19.25
N HIS A 153 14.27 -28.74 -19.47
CA HIS A 153 14.36 -27.43 -18.82
C HIS A 153 13.01 -27.01 -18.21
N ARG A 154 12.92 -27.02 -16.88
CA ARG A 154 11.66 -26.76 -16.12
C ARG A 154 11.02 -25.38 -16.36
N LYS A 155 11.82 -24.37 -16.72
CA LYS A 155 11.34 -23.00 -16.96
C LYS A 155 10.86 -22.75 -18.39
N VAL A 156 11.05 -23.70 -19.31
CA VAL A 156 10.58 -23.57 -20.70
C VAL A 156 9.10 -23.96 -20.75
N LYS A 157 8.24 -22.99 -21.04
CA LYS A 157 6.77 -23.16 -21.03
C LYS A 157 6.23 -23.76 -22.31
N GLY A 158 6.95 -23.61 -23.41
CA GLY A 158 6.58 -24.22 -24.67
C GLY A 158 7.23 -23.58 -25.88
N PHE A 159 6.93 -24.21 -27.00
CA PHE A 159 7.30 -23.82 -28.35
C PHE A 159 6.03 -23.34 -29.04
N PHE A 160 6.06 -22.12 -29.56
CA PHE A 160 4.88 -21.45 -30.05
C PHE A 160 5.10 -20.98 -31.48
N THR A 161 4.19 -21.38 -32.36
CA THR A 161 4.12 -20.95 -33.77
C THR A 161 3.28 -19.70 -33.96
N GLU A 162 2.49 -19.33 -32.94
CA GLU A 162 1.55 -18.21 -32.99
C GLU A 162 1.79 -17.28 -31.80
N ILE A 163 1.92 -15.98 -32.07
CA ILE A 163 2.11 -14.95 -31.05
C ILE A 163 0.94 -14.92 -30.06
N GLU A 164 -0.29 -15.07 -30.54
CA GLU A 164 -1.48 -15.04 -29.69
C GLU A 164 -1.42 -16.10 -28.57
N ARG A 165 -0.78 -17.24 -28.83
CA ARG A 165 -0.58 -18.30 -27.85
C ARG A 165 0.53 -17.99 -26.85
N ILE A 166 1.64 -17.37 -27.29
CA ILE A 166 2.66 -16.84 -26.37
C ILE A 166 2.02 -15.81 -25.46
N SER A 167 1.31 -14.86 -26.06
CA SER A 167 0.57 -13.80 -25.38
C SER A 167 -0.42 -14.33 -24.35
N HIS A 168 -1.19 -15.36 -24.71
CA HIS A 168 -2.11 -16.02 -23.79
C HIS A 168 -1.39 -16.76 -22.66
N ALA A 169 -0.36 -17.56 -22.97
CA ALA A 169 0.41 -18.29 -21.97
C ALA A 169 1.16 -17.35 -21.02
N LEU A 170 1.73 -16.27 -21.54
CA LEU A 170 2.36 -15.21 -20.78
C LEU A 170 1.36 -14.50 -19.87
N ARG A 171 0.15 -14.21 -20.36
CA ARG A 171 -0.94 -13.67 -19.51
C ARG A 171 -1.31 -14.64 -18.41
N GLN A 172 -1.46 -15.92 -18.71
CA GLN A 172 -1.79 -16.93 -17.70
C GLN A 172 -0.67 -17.05 -16.66
N ASP A 173 0.59 -17.02 -17.07
CA ASP A 173 1.73 -17.03 -16.14
C ASP A 173 1.77 -15.74 -15.32
N ILE A 174 1.64 -14.56 -15.93
CA ILE A 174 1.61 -13.28 -15.20
C ILE A 174 0.43 -13.22 -14.25
N GLN A 175 -0.76 -13.64 -14.69
CA GLN A 175 -1.95 -13.75 -13.84
C GLN A 175 -1.72 -14.78 -12.74
N HIS A 176 -1.09 -15.91 -13.02
CA HIS A 176 -0.73 -16.89 -11.99
C HIS A 176 0.24 -16.28 -10.97
N TYR A 177 1.31 -15.62 -11.39
CA TYR A 177 2.27 -14.96 -10.50
C TYR A 177 1.67 -13.74 -9.78
N SER A 178 0.72 -13.03 -10.39
CA SER A 178 0.00 -11.90 -9.79
C SER A 178 -1.08 -12.36 -8.80
N ASN A 179 -1.81 -13.44 -9.12
CA ASN A 179 -2.88 -14.01 -8.29
C ASN A 179 -2.32 -14.89 -7.16
N ALA A 180 -1.11 -15.43 -7.29
CA ALA A 180 -0.50 -16.33 -6.30
C ALA A 180 0.02 -15.62 -5.04
N LEU A 181 -0.10 -14.30 -4.93
CA LEU A 181 0.42 -13.52 -3.79
C LEU A 181 -0.65 -12.54 -3.30
N ILE A 182 -1.72 -13.02 -2.66
CA ILE A 182 -2.50 -12.11 -1.79
C ILE A 182 -1.64 -11.88 -0.55
N ARG A 183 -1.10 -10.67 -0.42
CA ARG A 183 -0.27 -10.28 0.70
C ARG A 183 -1.07 -10.40 2.00
N ILE A 184 -0.49 -11.10 2.96
CA ILE A 184 -1.03 -11.21 4.31
C ILE A 184 -0.19 -10.35 5.23
N SER A 185 -0.86 -9.65 6.14
CA SER A 185 -0.18 -8.93 7.21
C SER A 185 -0.40 -9.68 8.51
N ILE A 186 0.70 -9.89 9.25
CA ILE A 186 0.75 -10.78 10.43
C ILE A 186 1.33 -9.98 11.59
N ILE A 187 0.65 -10.01 12.72
CA ILE A 187 1.11 -9.42 13.98
C ILE A 187 1.35 -10.56 14.98
N PRO A 188 2.61 -10.85 15.34
CA PRO A 188 2.92 -11.83 16.38
C PRO A 188 2.40 -11.37 17.75
N PRO A 189 2.07 -12.29 18.68
CA PRO A 189 1.60 -11.93 20.03
C PRO A 189 2.56 -11.00 20.80
N ALA A 190 3.87 -11.23 20.66
CA ALA A 190 4.89 -10.48 21.37
C ALA A 190 4.98 -9.00 20.94
N SER A 191 4.64 -8.70 19.69
CA SER A 191 4.74 -7.35 19.11
C SER A 191 3.57 -6.44 19.51
N ILE A 192 2.53 -6.98 20.14
CA ILE A 192 1.34 -6.21 20.54
C ILE A 192 1.67 -5.23 21.67
N ASN A 193 2.66 -5.56 22.50
CA ASN A 193 3.15 -4.68 23.56
C ASN A 193 4.33 -3.80 23.12
N ASN A 194 4.89 -4.00 21.93
CA ASN A 194 5.99 -3.22 21.37
C ASN A 194 5.55 -2.59 20.04
N LEU A 195 4.85 -1.47 20.16
CA LEU A 195 4.17 -0.82 19.04
C LEU A 195 5.13 -0.28 17.96
N ASP A 196 6.40 -0.09 18.30
CA ASP A 196 7.46 0.32 17.36
C ASP A 196 7.88 -0.83 16.41
N GLU A 197 7.53 -2.08 16.72
CA GLU A 197 7.79 -3.26 15.89
C GLU A 197 6.60 -3.69 15.02
N LEU A 198 5.47 -2.97 15.10
CA LEU A 198 4.27 -3.31 14.34
C LEU A 198 4.41 -3.02 12.86
N ASP A 199 3.83 -3.89 12.03
CA ASP A 199 3.58 -3.59 10.62
C ASP A 199 2.57 -2.44 10.53
N GLN A 200 3.09 -1.22 10.37
CA GLN A 200 2.32 0.03 10.23
C GLN A 200 1.20 -0.11 9.19
N SER A 201 1.42 -0.92 8.16
CA SER A 201 0.51 -1.07 7.05
C SER A 201 -0.73 -1.92 7.37
N PHE A 202 -0.60 -2.91 8.25
CA PHE A 202 -1.74 -3.68 8.79
C PHE A 202 -2.72 -2.72 9.48
N MET A 203 -2.17 -1.82 10.28
CA MET A 203 -2.93 -0.99 11.19
C MET A 203 -3.63 0.18 10.52
N TYR A 204 -2.93 0.86 9.62
CA TYR A 204 -3.49 1.99 8.90
C TYR A 204 -4.60 1.56 7.93
N SER A 205 -4.59 0.30 7.49
CA SER A 205 -5.66 -0.27 6.68
C SER A 205 -7.02 -0.36 7.43
N GLN A 206 -7.01 -0.64 8.73
CA GLN A 206 -8.22 -0.64 9.56
C GLN A 206 -8.81 0.76 9.69
N LEU A 207 -7.96 1.74 9.93
CA LEU A 207 -8.40 3.13 10.08
C LEU A 207 -8.84 3.71 8.75
N LEU A 208 -8.20 3.31 7.65
CA LEU A 208 -8.61 3.71 6.31
C LEU A 208 -10.05 3.25 6.01
N LYS A 209 -10.42 2.04 6.44
CA LYS A 209 -11.81 1.56 6.40
C LYS A 209 -12.74 2.46 7.20
N GLU A 210 -12.43 2.77 8.46
CA GLU A 210 -13.26 3.66 9.29
C GLU A 210 -13.46 5.03 8.62
N VAL A 211 -12.38 5.61 8.12
CA VAL A 211 -12.38 6.90 7.43
C VAL A 211 -13.27 6.87 6.18
N PHE A 212 -13.19 5.82 5.35
CA PHE A 212 -14.06 5.71 4.18
C PHE A 212 -15.53 5.53 4.55
N LEU A 213 -15.82 4.86 5.66
CA LEU A 213 -17.21 4.72 6.13
C LEU A 213 -17.78 6.04 6.66
N GLU A 214 -16.95 6.88 7.27
CA GLU A 214 -17.32 8.21 7.77
C GLU A 214 -17.39 9.28 6.68
N THR A 215 -16.63 9.13 5.59
CA THR A 215 -16.53 10.15 4.54
C THR A 215 -17.73 10.06 3.59
N PRO A 216 -18.52 11.15 3.43
CA PRO A 216 -19.61 11.15 2.46
C PRO A 216 -19.04 11.14 1.04
N HIS A 217 -19.55 10.23 0.23
CA HIS A 217 -19.23 10.15 -1.20
C HIS A 217 -20.39 10.70 -2.05
N ASP A 218 -20.06 11.37 -3.14
CA ASP A 218 -21.03 11.94 -4.07
C ASP A 218 -20.86 11.42 -5.51
N ASP A 219 -21.75 11.85 -6.41
CA ASP A 219 -21.70 11.45 -7.82
C ASP A 219 -20.46 11.98 -8.57
N ASN A 220 -19.73 12.96 -8.03
CA ASN A 220 -18.47 13.41 -8.62
C ASN A 220 -17.34 12.43 -8.35
N ASP A 221 -17.27 11.80 -7.17
CA ASP A 221 -16.26 10.78 -6.88
C ASP A 221 -16.27 9.64 -7.91
N LYS A 222 -17.48 9.16 -8.24
CA LYS A 222 -17.68 8.17 -9.31
C LYS A 222 -17.17 8.67 -10.66
N LYS A 223 -17.50 9.91 -11.05
CA LYS A 223 -17.04 10.50 -12.32
C LYS A 223 -15.52 10.64 -12.37
N HIS A 224 -14.90 11.06 -11.26
CA HIS A 224 -13.45 11.15 -11.15
C HIS A 224 -12.79 9.79 -11.32
N PHE A 225 -13.34 8.75 -10.68
CA PHE A 225 -12.86 7.38 -10.86
C PHE A 225 -13.03 6.87 -12.29
N VAL A 226 -14.19 7.10 -12.92
CA VAL A 226 -14.42 6.72 -14.32
C VAL A 226 -13.42 7.41 -15.24
N ASN A 227 -13.18 8.72 -15.07
CA ASN A 227 -12.20 9.46 -15.85
C ASN A 227 -10.78 8.92 -15.64
N PHE A 228 -10.42 8.58 -14.40
CA PHE A 228 -9.17 7.90 -14.10
C PHE A 228 -9.06 6.56 -14.86
N CYS A 229 -10.10 5.72 -14.82
CA CYS A 229 -10.12 4.45 -15.55
C CYS A 229 -10.05 4.64 -17.07
N ARG A 230 -10.64 5.71 -17.64
CA ARG A 230 -10.53 6.01 -19.08
C ARG A 230 -9.09 6.29 -19.49
N ILE A 231 -8.34 7.01 -18.65
CA ILE A 231 -6.91 7.27 -18.86
C ILE A 231 -6.10 5.99 -18.65
N TYR A 232 -6.40 5.26 -17.57
CA TYR A 232 -5.72 4.02 -17.20
C TYR A 232 -5.83 2.94 -18.29
N TYR A 233 -7.02 2.78 -18.88
CA TYR A 233 -7.30 1.78 -19.92
C TYR A 233 -7.37 2.34 -21.33
N VAL A 234 -6.78 3.50 -21.61
CA VAL A 234 -6.91 4.17 -22.92
C VAL A 234 -6.49 3.29 -24.10
N LYS A 235 -5.61 2.30 -23.87
CA LYS A 235 -5.14 1.33 -24.87
C LYS A 235 -5.87 -0.02 -24.86
N ASN A 236 -6.84 -0.21 -23.97
CA ASN A 236 -7.58 -1.47 -23.82
C ASN A 236 -9.06 -1.28 -24.20
N ASN A 237 -9.36 -1.44 -25.50
CA ASN A 237 -10.70 -1.24 -26.06
C ASN A 237 -11.79 -2.09 -25.38
N LYS A 238 -11.44 -3.27 -24.84
CA LYS A 238 -12.40 -4.14 -24.12
C LYS A 238 -12.80 -3.54 -22.77
N GLU A 239 -11.87 -2.95 -22.03
CA GLU A 239 -12.16 -2.30 -20.75
C GLU A 239 -12.91 -0.99 -20.96
N PHE A 240 -12.69 -0.29 -22.08
CA PHE A 240 -13.41 0.95 -22.39
C PHE A 240 -14.93 0.74 -22.56
N GLN A 241 -15.34 -0.28 -23.31
CA GLN A 241 -16.77 -0.61 -23.48
C GLN A 241 -17.45 -0.97 -22.15
N LYS A 242 -16.75 -1.69 -21.28
CA LYS A 242 -17.25 -2.09 -19.95
C LYS A 242 -17.29 -0.91 -18.98
N LEU A 243 -16.40 0.06 -19.13
CA LEU A 243 -16.41 1.28 -18.36
C LEU A 243 -17.63 2.14 -18.70
N ASP A 244 -18.04 2.18 -19.97
CA ASP A 244 -19.30 2.83 -20.37
C ASP A 244 -20.53 2.14 -19.77
N GLU A 245 -20.53 0.79 -19.72
CA GLU A 245 -21.57 0.03 -18.99
C GLU A 245 -21.58 0.38 -17.49
N PHE A 246 -20.41 0.40 -16.84
CA PHE A 246 -20.30 0.76 -15.43
C PHE A 246 -20.81 2.17 -15.15
N GLU A 247 -20.40 3.15 -15.97
CA GLU A 247 -20.84 4.53 -15.80
C GLU A 247 -22.36 4.65 -15.89
N ARG A 248 -22.99 3.96 -16.83
CA ARG A 248 -24.45 3.97 -17.03
C ARG A 248 -25.21 3.17 -15.96
N ASP A 249 -24.76 1.96 -15.66
CA ASP A 249 -25.58 0.95 -14.96
C ASP A 249 -25.17 0.73 -13.48
N TYR A 250 -24.13 1.40 -12.98
CA TYR A 250 -23.66 1.24 -11.60
C TYR A 250 -24.76 1.34 -10.54
N LYS A 251 -25.67 2.32 -10.66
CA LYS A 251 -26.77 2.53 -9.69
C LYS A 251 -27.90 1.51 -9.83
N HIS A 252 -27.97 0.79 -10.94
CA HIS A 252 -29.02 -0.20 -11.22
C HIS A 252 -28.63 -1.61 -10.79
N LEU A 253 -27.32 -1.87 -10.70
CA LEU A 253 -26.76 -3.15 -10.29
C LEU A 253 -26.08 -3.03 -8.93
N SER A 254 -25.78 -4.18 -8.34
CA SER A 254 -25.24 -4.23 -6.99
C SER A 254 -23.70 -4.08 -7.00
N PRO A 255 -23.08 -3.40 -6.02
CA PRO A 255 -21.62 -3.34 -5.88
C PRO A 255 -20.94 -4.72 -5.90
N ILE A 256 -21.50 -5.73 -5.24
CA ILE A 256 -21.03 -7.13 -5.23
C ILE A 256 -21.08 -7.73 -6.64
N TRP A 257 -22.11 -7.42 -7.43
CA TRP A 257 -22.20 -7.88 -8.82
C TRP A 257 -21.06 -7.29 -9.66
N TRP A 258 -20.76 -6.00 -9.47
CA TRP A 258 -19.63 -5.34 -10.13
C TRP A 258 -18.28 -5.86 -9.66
N TYR A 259 -18.14 -6.15 -8.36
CA TYR A 259 -16.92 -6.71 -7.78
C TYR A 259 -16.64 -8.13 -8.28
N SER A 260 -17.67 -8.98 -8.38
CA SER A 260 -17.52 -10.38 -8.81
C SER A 260 -17.38 -10.56 -10.33
N ARG A 261 -17.63 -9.52 -11.14
CA ARG A 261 -17.40 -9.55 -12.58
C ARG A 261 -15.90 -9.37 -12.87
N GLU A 262 -15.34 -10.22 -13.74
CA GLU A 262 -13.89 -10.27 -14.03
C GLU A 262 -13.38 -9.09 -14.91
N TYR A 263 -13.61 -7.84 -14.47
CA TYR A 263 -13.28 -6.60 -15.18
C TYR A 263 -12.35 -5.70 -14.38
N PHE A 264 -12.08 -4.50 -14.90
CA PHE A 264 -11.19 -3.51 -14.29
C PHE A 264 -11.40 -3.29 -12.79
N ILE A 265 -12.64 -3.33 -12.28
CA ILE A 265 -12.92 -3.04 -10.86
C ILE A 265 -12.26 -4.07 -9.96
N PHE A 266 -12.53 -5.36 -10.18
CA PHE A 266 -11.92 -6.43 -9.40
C PHE A 266 -10.39 -6.37 -9.50
N ALA A 267 -9.86 -6.22 -10.72
CA ALA A 267 -8.43 -6.21 -10.96
C ALA A 267 -7.72 -5.02 -10.28
N ILE A 268 -8.16 -3.79 -10.56
CA ILE A 268 -7.57 -2.57 -9.99
C ILE A 268 -7.74 -2.56 -8.47
N LEU A 269 -8.92 -2.92 -7.97
CA LEU A 269 -9.18 -2.84 -6.54
C LEU A 269 -8.28 -3.80 -5.75
N ASN A 270 -8.27 -5.07 -6.14
CA ASN A 270 -7.50 -6.09 -5.44
C ASN A 270 -6.00 -5.83 -5.58
N GLU A 271 -5.54 -5.33 -6.73
CA GLU A 271 -4.15 -4.91 -6.92
C GLU A 271 -3.79 -3.75 -6.00
N ALA A 272 -4.62 -2.71 -5.96
CA ALA A 272 -4.39 -1.54 -5.12
C ALA A 272 -4.38 -1.89 -3.63
N LEU A 273 -5.33 -2.69 -3.16
CA LEU A 273 -5.38 -3.15 -1.76
C LEU A 273 -4.17 -4.01 -1.40
N ARG A 274 -3.77 -4.95 -2.28
CA ARG A 274 -2.59 -5.82 -2.07
C ARG A 274 -1.29 -5.02 -1.98
N ASN A 275 -1.13 -4.03 -2.85
CA ASN A 275 0.07 -3.20 -2.93
C ASN A 275 0.00 -1.99 -2.00
N GLN A 276 -1.13 -1.78 -1.32
CA GLN A 276 -1.42 -0.58 -0.55
C GLN A 276 -1.23 0.70 -1.38
N ASP A 277 -1.61 0.66 -2.66
CA ASP A 277 -1.60 1.84 -3.52
C ASP A 277 -2.70 2.80 -3.09
N ILE A 278 -2.35 3.65 -2.14
CA ILE A 278 -3.24 4.64 -1.55
C ILE A 278 -3.84 5.57 -2.63
N ASN A 279 -3.13 5.86 -3.73
CA ASN A 279 -3.67 6.75 -4.78
C ASN A 279 -4.93 6.16 -5.42
N ILE A 280 -4.86 4.86 -5.72
CA ILE A 280 -5.97 4.13 -6.33
C ILE A 280 -7.04 3.85 -5.28
N ILE A 281 -6.64 3.41 -4.07
CA ILE A 281 -7.57 3.12 -2.97
C ILE A 281 -8.45 4.34 -2.65
N LEU A 282 -7.88 5.54 -2.56
CA LEU A 282 -8.64 6.78 -2.34
C LEU A 282 -9.62 7.07 -3.47
N LYS A 283 -9.21 6.90 -4.74
CA LYS A 283 -10.10 7.07 -5.90
C LYS A 283 -11.24 6.05 -5.93
N MET A 284 -11.03 4.88 -5.33
CA MET A 284 -12.03 3.82 -5.19
C MET A 284 -12.82 3.89 -3.88
N GLY A 285 -12.61 4.91 -3.03
CA GLY A 285 -13.25 5.03 -1.72
C GLY A 285 -14.77 4.88 -1.76
N PHE A 286 -15.44 5.48 -2.75
CA PHE A 286 -16.88 5.35 -2.92
C PHE A 286 -17.32 3.89 -3.15
N PHE A 287 -16.60 3.16 -4.03
CA PHE A 287 -16.91 1.77 -4.35
C PHE A 287 -16.60 0.85 -3.18
N LEU A 288 -15.49 1.11 -2.48
CA LEU A 288 -15.10 0.41 -1.25
C LEU A 288 -16.19 0.50 -0.18
N ARG A 289 -16.70 1.71 0.05
CA ARG A 289 -17.80 1.98 0.97
C ARG A 289 -19.08 1.28 0.52
N ASP A 290 -19.49 1.44 -0.74
CA ASP A 290 -20.71 0.83 -1.26
C ASP A 290 -20.66 -0.71 -1.17
N LEU A 291 -19.52 -1.32 -1.51
CA LEU A 291 -19.28 -2.75 -1.37
C LEU A 291 -19.34 -3.20 0.09
N HIS A 292 -18.67 -2.47 1.00
CA HIS A 292 -18.73 -2.74 2.44
C HIS A 292 -20.18 -2.68 2.96
N CYS A 293 -20.89 -1.58 2.69
CA CYS A 293 -22.27 -1.38 3.13
C CYS A 293 -23.21 -2.47 2.59
N GLN A 294 -23.00 -2.93 1.35
CA GLN A 294 -23.80 -4.02 0.82
C GLN A 294 -23.54 -5.33 1.56
N ILE A 295 -22.29 -5.67 1.84
CA ILE A 295 -21.93 -6.86 2.62
C ILE A 295 -22.57 -6.79 4.02
N GLU A 296 -22.50 -5.65 4.68
CA GLU A 296 -23.12 -5.42 5.99
C GLU A 296 -24.66 -5.55 5.95
N GLN A 297 -25.30 -5.00 4.92
CA GLN A 297 -26.74 -5.14 4.72
C GLN A 297 -27.18 -6.59 4.49
N LEU A 298 -26.37 -7.40 3.80
CA LEU A 298 -26.63 -8.82 3.61
C LEU A 298 -26.36 -9.60 4.91
N HIS A 299 -25.28 -9.29 5.61
CA HIS A 299 -24.94 -9.90 6.90
C HIS A 299 -26.08 -9.75 7.91
N SER A 300 -26.60 -8.53 8.07
CA SER A 300 -27.69 -8.22 9.01
C SER A 300 -29.04 -8.86 8.68
N LYS A 301 -29.26 -9.25 7.43
CA LYS A 301 -30.49 -9.92 6.98
C LYS A 301 -30.38 -11.44 6.99
N ALA A 302 -29.17 -11.97 7.06
CA ALA A 302 -28.91 -13.40 6.94
C ALA A 302 -29.11 -14.12 8.28
N ASP A 303 -29.63 -15.34 8.20
CA ASP A 303 -30.03 -16.13 9.36
C ASP A 303 -28.90 -17.07 9.82
N TYR A 304 -27.81 -16.50 10.31
CA TYR A 304 -26.64 -17.26 10.73
C TYR A 304 -26.71 -17.64 12.22
N HIS A 305 -27.33 -18.79 12.53
CA HIS A 305 -27.50 -19.24 13.92
C HIS A 305 -26.38 -20.11 14.49
N LYS A 306 -25.49 -20.62 13.63
CA LYS A 306 -24.48 -21.61 14.02
C LYS A 306 -23.12 -21.26 13.43
N PRO A 307 -22.03 -21.51 14.18
CA PRO A 307 -20.69 -21.44 13.63
C PRO A 307 -20.54 -22.35 12.41
N PHE A 308 -19.75 -21.91 11.43
CA PHE A 308 -19.47 -22.65 10.22
C PHE A 308 -18.01 -22.44 9.80
N THR A 309 -17.54 -23.29 8.88
CA THR A 309 -16.17 -23.24 8.40
C THR A 309 -16.14 -22.84 6.93
N VAL A 310 -15.22 -21.95 6.59
CA VAL A 310 -14.88 -21.59 5.22
C VAL A 310 -13.41 -21.83 4.95
N TYR A 311 -13.07 -21.95 3.68
CA TYR A 311 -11.74 -22.28 3.22
C TYR A 311 -11.26 -21.25 2.22
N ARG A 312 -9.94 -21.03 2.22
CA ARG A 312 -9.22 -20.24 1.21
C ARG A 312 -7.87 -20.88 0.96
N GLY A 313 -7.59 -21.25 -0.29
CA GLY A 313 -6.25 -21.71 -0.69
C GLY A 313 -5.48 -20.66 -1.46
N GLN A 314 -4.20 -20.47 -1.16
CA GLN A 314 -3.31 -19.60 -1.92
C GLN A 314 -1.84 -19.93 -1.69
N GLY A 315 -0.97 -19.38 -2.54
CA GLY A 315 0.46 -19.32 -2.25
C GLY A 315 0.79 -18.20 -1.29
N VAL A 316 1.81 -18.40 -0.46
CA VAL A 316 2.47 -17.34 0.30
C VAL A 316 3.97 -17.43 0.05
N SER A 317 4.68 -16.31 0.15
CA SER A 317 6.14 -16.33 0.03
C SER A 317 6.78 -17.07 1.21
N GLN A 318 7.99 -17.59 1.00
CA GLN A 318 8.77 -18.23 2.07
C GLN A 318 8.94 -17.32 3.30
N VAL A 319 9.14 -16.02 3.08
CA VAL A 319 9.29 -15.02 4.16
C VAL A 319 7.99 -14.86 4.96
N GLU A 320 6.84 -14.79 4.29
CA GLU A 320 5.54 -14.72 4.96
C GLU A 320 5.23 -16.03 5.70
N PHE A 321 5.59 -17.17 5.13
CA PHE A 321 5.41 -18.47 5.76
C PHE A 321 6.24 -18.61 7.05
N GLU A 322 7.51 -18.20 7.04
CA GLU A 322 8.35 -18.21 8.24
C GLU A 322 7.81 -17.28 9.34
N LYS A 323 7.18 -16.16 8.96
CA LYS A 323 6.45 -15.30 9.90
C LYS A 323 5.22 -15.99 10.46
N LEU A 324 4.41 -16.64 9.62
CA LEU A 324 3.23 -17.40 10.04
C LEU A 324 3.59 -18.44 11.10
N GLN A 325 4.65 -19.23 10.86
CA GLN A 325 5.10 -20.27 11.78
C GLN A 325 5.47 -19.75 13.18
N LYS A 326 5.91 -18.50 13.28
CA LYS A 326 6.32 -17.86 14.55
C LYS A 326 5.20 -17.04 15.20
N SER A 327 4.03 -16.96 14.58
CA SER A 327 2.96 -16.04 14.98
C SER A 327 1.70 -16.77 15.45
N GLN A 328 1.83 -18.00 15.94
CA GLN A 328 0.71 -18.70 16.58
C GLN A 328 0.17 -17.89 17.76
N GLY A 329 -1.16 -17.76 17.83
CA GLY A 329 -1.84 -16.86 18.75
C GLY A 329 -1.87 -15.40 18.29
N GLY A 330 -1.17 -15.03 17.21
CA GLY A 330 -1.13 -13.67 16.67
C GLY A 330 -2.34 -13.32 15.80
N LEU A 331 -2.35 -12.09 15.27
CA LEU A 331 -3.38 -11.60 14.36
C LEU A 331 -2.92 -11.71 12.91
N LEU A 332 -3.87 -11.95 12.01
CA LEU A 332 -3.69 -12.01 10.57
C LEU A 332 -4.78 -11.21 9.87
N SER A 333 -4.41 -10.43 8.87
CA SER A 333 -5.34 -9.75 7.99
C SER A 333 -4.98 -10.05 6.55
N PHE A 334 -6.01 -10.25 5.73
CA PHE A 334 -5.87 -10.24 4.28
C PHE A 334 -6.02 -8.79 3.83
N ASN A 335 -5.03 -8.29 3.09
CA ASN A 335 -5.06 -6.91 2.58
C ASN A 335 -5.97 -6.79 1.35
N ASN A 336 -7.22 -7.28 1.47
CA ASN A 336 -8.24 -7.26 0.43
C ASN A 336 -9.64 -7.57 1.01
N PHE A 337 -10.69 -7.51 0.19
CA PHE A 337 -11.92 -8.27 0.44
C PHE A 337 -11.61 -9.75 0.28
N LEU A 338 -11.88 -10.53 1.32
CA LEU A 338 -11.53 -11.95 1.33
C LEU A 338 -12.70 -12.77 0.78
N SER A 339 -12.51 -13.29 -0.42
CA SER A 339 -13.38 -14.33 -1.00
C SER A 339 -13.00 -15.70 -0.44
N THR A 340 -14.00 -16.45 0.01
CA THR A 340 -13.83 -17.80 0.59
C THR A 340 -14.90 -18.75 0.07
N SER A 341 -14.64 -20.04 0.21
CA SER A 341 -15.58 -21.09 -0.18
C SER A 341 -15.93 -22.00 0.99
N THR A 342 -17.18 -22.45 1.07
CA THR A 342 -17.56 -23.55 1.97
C THR A 342 -17.08 -24.91 1.48
N ALA A 343 -16.66 -25.00 0.21
CA ALA A 343 -16.16 -26.23 -0.39
C ALA A 343 -14.64 -26.35 -0.21
N TYR A 344 -14.23 -27.28 0.67
CA TYR A 344 -12.82 -27.60 0.92
C TYR A 344 -12.02 -27.85 -0.37
N GLN A 345 -12.57 -28.66 -1.28
CA GLN A 345 -11.87 -29.10 -2.50
C GLN A 345 -11.52 -27.94 -3.43
N VAL A 346 -12.42 -26.96 -3.56
CA VAL A 346 -12.19 -25.77 -4.40
C VAL A 346 -10.98 -25.00 -3.87
N SER A 347 -10.94 -24.75 -2.56
CA SER A 347 -9.84 -24.05 -1.93
C SER A 347 -8.55 -24.85 -1.92
N PHE A 348 -8.62 -26.16 -1.68
CA PHE A 348 -7.46 -27.05 -1.70
C PHE A 348 -6.73 -27.00 -3.04
N LEU A 349 -7.45 -27.00 -4.17
CA LEU A 349 -6.85 -26.90 -5.50
C LEU A 349 -6.01 -25.63 -5.68
N PHE A 350 -6.43 -24.49 -5.12
CA PHE A 350 -5.65 -23.25 -5.18
C PHE A 350 -4.38 -23.31 -4.31
N ALA A 351 -4.46 -23.92 -3.12
CA ALA A 351 -3.30 -24.11 -2.25
C ALA A 351 -2.29 -25.09 -2.87
N GLU A 352 -2.78 -26.20 -3.43
CA GLU A 352 -1.95 -27.20 -4.12
C GLU A 352 -1.30 -26.62 -5.39
N ALA A 353 -2.06 -25.88 -6.21
CA ALA A 353 -1.54 -25.25 -7.42
C ALA A 353 -0.33 -24.34 -7.12
N ALA A 354 -0.37 -23.59 -6.01
CA ALA A 354 0.72 -22.71 -5.59
C ALA A 354 2.04 -23.46 -5.35
N CYS A 355 1.99 -24.74 -4.96
CA CYS A 355 3.18 -25.57 -4.76
C CYS A 355 3.97 -25.79 -6.06
N SER A 356 3.36 -25.57 -7.23
CA SER A 356 4.04 -25.61 -8.53
C SER A 356 5.12 -24.54 -8.66
N ASN A 357 4.99 -23.42 -7.92
CA ASN A 357 5.99 -22.37 -7.86
C ASN A 357 7.02 -22.71 -6.75
N PRO A 358 8.32 -22.82 -7.06
CA PRO A 358 9.36 -23.10 -6.05
C PRO A 358 9.51 -21.99 -5.02
N ASP A 359 9.12 -20.75 -5.35
CA ASP A 359 9.27 -19.58 -4.47
C ASP A 359 8.10 -19.44 -3.46
N LEU A 360 7.09 -20.31 -3.56
CA LEU A 360 5.89 -20.25 -2.74
C LEU A 360 5.70 -21.52 -1.90
N VAL A 361 5.03 -21.32 -0.77
CA VAL A 361 4.43 -22.37 0.06
C VAL A 361 2.92 -22.31 -0.16
N GLY A 362 2.31 -23.44 -0.50
CA GLY A 362 0.86 -23.55 -0.58
C GLY A 362 0.25 -23.54 0.81
N ILE A 363 -0.75 -22.68 1.03
CA ILE A 363 -1.47 -22.57 2.30
C ILE A 363 -2.95 -22.77 2.05
N LEU A 364 -3.53 -23.73 2.76
CA LEU A 364 -4.97 -23.86 2.93
C LEU A 364 -5.36 -23.22 4.26
N PHE A 365 -5.94 -22.03 4.21
CA PHE A 365 -6.58 -21.42 5.36
C PHE A 365 -7.93 -22.10 5.61
N GLN A 366 -8.09 -22.64 6.81
CA GLN A 366 -9.37 -23.12 7.33
C GLN A 366 -9.84 -22.13 8.40
N ILE A 367 -10.96 -21.46 8.13
CA ILE A 367 -11.44 -20.34 8.92
C ILE A 367 -12.74 -20.74 9.61
N GLU A 368 -12.74 -20.75 10.93
CA GLU A 368 -13.95 -20.89 11.74
C GLU A 368 -14.62 -19.52 11.92
N VAL A 369 -15.88 -19.44 11.51
CA VAL A 369 -16.68 -18.22 11.52
C VAL A 369 -17.77 -18.35 12.57
N ASN A 370 -17.71 -17.50 13.59
CA ASN A 370 -18.78 -17.34 14.55
C ASN A 370 -19.67 -16.15 14.13
N PRO A 371 -20.90 -16.39 13.63
CA PRO A 371 -21.78 -15.32 13.15
C PRO A 371 -22.29 -14.38 14.24
N SER A 372 -22.13 -14.72 15.52
CA SER A 372 -22.45 -13.79 16.62
C SER A 372 -21.49 -12.60 16.68
N ILE A 373 -20.39 -12.61 15.92
CA ILE A 373 -19.46 -11.49 15.78
C ILE A 373 -20.02 -10.51 14.74
N ILE A 374 -20.76 -9.51 15.23
CA ILE A 374 -21.46 -8.55 14.36
C ILE A 374 -20.49 -7.54 13.73
N SER A 375 -19.36 -7.25 14.39
CA SER A 375 -18.45 -6.17 14.01
C SER A 375 -17.65 -6.41 12.73
N THR A 376 -17.57 -7.67 12.28
CA THR A 376 -16.98 -8.00 11.00
C THR A 376 -18.06 -8.47 10.02
N PRO A 377 -18.46 -7.62 9.06
CA PRO A 377 -19.46 -8.01 8.08
C PRO A 377 -18.90 -9.00 7.04
N PHE A 378 -19.67 -10.05 6.80
CA PHE A 378 -19.47 -11.01 5.71
C PHE A 378 -20.83 -11.40 5.11
N ALA A 379 -20.84 -11.84 3.86
CA ALA A 379 -22.07 -12.22 3.18
C ALA A 379 -21.85 -13.44 2.29
N LEU A 380 -22.85 -14.32 2.24
CA LEU A 380 -23.02 -15.25 1.14
C LEU A 380 -23.48 -14.46 -0.09
N ILE A 381 -22.79 -14.61 -1.21
CA ILE A 381 -23.00 -13.76 -2.40
C ILE A 381 -23.41 -14.53 -3.65
N ASP A 382 -23.70 -15.82 -3.53
CA ASP A 382 -24.04 -16.71 -4.65
C ASP A 382 -25.19 -16.16 -5.51
N ASP A 383 -26.28 -15.68 -4.90
CA ASP A 383 -27.47 -15.15 -5.57
C ASP A 383 -27.30 -13.76 -6.21
N ILE A 384 -26.23 -13.03 -5.85
CA ILE A 384 -26.04 -11.61 -6.22
C ILE A 384 -24.76 -11.41 -7.06
N SER A 385 -23.84 -12.36 -7.00
CA SER A 385 -22.61 -12.36 -7.79
C SER A 385 -22.90 -12.43 -9.29
N HIS A 386 -21.94 -12.00 -10.11
CA HIS A 386 -22.00 -12.13 -11.56
C HIS A 386 -22.10 -13.60 -12.02
N PHE A 387 -21.61 -14.53 -11.21
CA PHE A 387 -21.56 -15.95 -11.52
C PHE A 387 -22.87 -16.70 -11.22
N ASN A 388 -23.89 -16.07 -10.64
CA ASN A 388 -25.25 -16.62 -10.47
C ASN A 388 -25.29 -18.08 -9.95
N ASN A 389 -25.01 -18.30 -8.66
CA ASN A 389 -25.12 -19.61 -7.98
C ASN A 389 -24.22 -20.75 -8.47
N ILE A 390 -23.15 -20.46 -9.25
CA ILE A 390 -22.18 -21.50 -9.64
C ILE A 390 -21.36 -21.98 -8.43
N GLU A 391 -21.02 -21.08 -7.49
CA GLU A 391 -20.25 -21.40 -6.29
C GLU A 391 -20.87 -20.77 -5.04
N LYS A 392 -20.75 -21.47 -3.91
CA LYS A 392 -21.11 -20.94 -2.59
C LYS A 392 -19.97 -20.10 -2.03
N GLU A 393 -19.92 -18.87 -2.51
CA GLU A 393 -18.91 -17.89 -2.13
C GLU A 393 -19.36 -17.07 -0.92
N ILE A 394 -18.49 -16.98 0.09
CA ILE A 394 -18.63 -16.08 1.23
C ILE A 394 -17.58 -14.99 1.11
N LEU A 395 -18.05 -13.75 0.98
CA LEU A 395 -17.23 -12.57 0.85
C LEU A 395 -17.17 -11.82 2.18
N PHE A 396 -15.97 -11.69 2.73
CA PHE A 396 -15.71 -10.86 3.89
C PHE A 396 -15.38 -9.44 3.46
N SER A 397 -15.78 -8.49 4.30
CA SER A 397 -15.39 -7.11 4.09
C SER A 397 -13.87 -6.90 4.19
N MET A 398 -13.38 -5.82 3.58
CA MET A 398 -11.95 -5.49 3.61
C MET A 398 -11.42 -5.34 5.03
N HIS A 399 -10.14 -5.70 5.17
CA HIS A 399 -9.41 -5.62 6.43
C HIS A 399 -10.11 -6.41 7.54
N THR A 400 -10.65 -7.57 7.21
CA THR A 400 -11.11 -8.51 8.23
C THR A 400 -9.90 -9.12 8.93
N ILE A 401 -9.94 -9.17 10.26
CA ILE A 401 -8.87 -9.71 11.09
C ILE A 401 -9.26 -11.09 11.60
N PHE A 402 -8.27 -11.98 11.60
CA PHE A 402 -8.36 -13.35 12.07
C PHE A 402 -7.29 -13.62 13.13
N ARG A 403 -7.59 -14.52 14.04
CA ARG A 403 -6.63 -15.05 15.01
C ARG A 403 -5.99 -16.30 14.44
N ILE A 404 -4.66 -16.40 14.50
CA ILE A 404 -3.92 -17.60 14.07
C ILE A 404 -3.97 -18.62 15.19
N CYS A 405 -4.66 -19.74 14.98
CA CYS A 405 -4.85 -20.77 16.00
C CYS A 405 -3.74 -21.81 15.98
N ASP A 406 -3.50 -22.41 14.81
CA ASP A 406 -2.53 -23.49 14.64
C ASP A 406 -2.11 -23.66 13.17
N LEU A 407 -1.03 -24.41 12.94
CA LEU A 407 -0.48 -24.70 11.62
C LEU A 407 -0.06 -26.17 11.53
N GLU A 408 -0.57 -26.89 10.53
CA GLU A 408 -0.26 -28.31 10.32
C GLU A 408 0.27 -28.57 8.90
N PRO A 409 1.34 -29.38 8.74
CA PRO A 409 1.81 -29.77 7.42
C PRO A 409 0.84 -30.77 6.78
N ILE A 410 0.45 -30.54 5.53
CA ILE A 410 -0.33 -31.51 4.74
C ILE A 410 0.64 -32.39 3.93
N GLN A 411 1.56 -31.74 3.19
CA GLN A 411 2.59 -32.40 2.39
C GLN A 411 3.76 -31.43 2.12
N ASP A 412 4.74 -31.81 1.30
CA ASP A 412 5.87 -30.95 0.96
C ASP A 412 5.40 -29.61 0.39
N ARG A 413 5.81 -28.52 1.04
CA ARG A 413 5.44 -27.13 0.73
C ARG A 413 3.92 -26.87 0.68
N LEU A 414 3.10 -27.67 1.35
CA LEU A 414 1.66 -27.45 1.51
C LEU A 414 1.24 -27.60 2.98
N TRP A 415 0.63 -26.56 3.54
CA TRP A 415 0.24 -26.49 4.95
C TRP A 415 -1.23 -26.08 5.11
N CYS A 416 -1.85 -26.53 6.19
CA CYS A 416 -3.11 -26.01 6.69
C CYS A 416 -2.83 -24.97 7.78
N VAL A 417 -3.52 -23.83 7.72
CA VAL A 417 -3.48 -22.80 8.76
C VAL A 417 -4.89 -22.62 9.29
N TYR A 418 -5.05 -22.87 10.59
CA TYR A 418 -6.32 -22.73 11.29
C TYR A 418 -6.48 -21.30 11.78
N LEU A 419 -7.57 -20.67 11.38
CA LEU A 419 -7.92 -19.31 11.74
C LEU A 419 -9.31 -19.27 12.39
N THR A 420 -9.51 -18.34 13.33
CA THR A 420 -10.85 -17.99 13.83
C THR A 420 -11.11 -16.53 13.56
N LEU A 421 -12.34 -16.19 13.15
CA LEU A 421 -12.76 -14.79 12.99
C LEU A 421 -12.63 -14.05 14.33
N THR A 422 -11.93 -12.91 14.32
CA THR A 422 -11.73 -12.08 15.52
C THR A 422 -12.95 -11.19 15.76
N SER A 423 -13.22 -10.86 17.03
CA SER A 423 -14.31 -9.96 17.45
C SER A 423 -13.78 -8.70 18.12
N ASP A 424 -14.62 -7.68 18.30
CA ASP A 424 -14.25 -6.45 19.02
C ASP A 424 -13.90 -6.70 20.51
N ASN A 425 -14.30 -7.84 21.06
CA ASN A 425 -13.94 -8.24 22.43
C ASN A 425 -12.52 -8.79 22.54
N ASP A 426 -11.81 -8.91 21.42
CA ASP A 426 -10.42 -9.29 21.40
C ASP A 426 -9.57 -8.18 22.01
N GLN A 427 -9.03 -8.43 23.21
CA GLN A 427 -8.35 -7.43 24.02
C GLN A 427 -7.15 -6.82 23.30
N GLU A 428 -6.39 -7.66 22.60
CA GLU A 428 -5.19 -7.23 21.89
C GLU A 428 -5.53 -6.35 20.69
N LEU A 429 -6.53 -6.77 19.89
CA LEU A 429 -7.02 -5.96 18.79
C LEU A 429 -7.58 -4.62 19.28
N MET A 430 -8.30 -4.61 20.40
CA MET A 430 -8.88 -3.40 20.97
C MET A 430 -7.80 -2.42 21.43
N ILE A 431 -6.80 -2.88 22.20
CA ILE A 431 -5.67 -2.05 22.65
C ILE A 431 -4.95 -1.42 21.44
N LEU A 432 -4.68 -2.25 20.45
CA LEU A 432 -3.98 -1.88 19.25
C LEU A 432 -4.78 -0.87 18.40
N THR A 433 -6.09 -1.06 18.27
CA THR A 433 -6.98 -0.12 17.55
C THR A 433 -7.08 1.21 18.28
N GLU A 434 -7.25 1.21 19.60
CA GLU A 434 -7.39 2.43 20.40
C GLU A 434 -6.10 3.26 20.40
N TYR A 435 -4.94 2.61 20.54
CA TYR A 435 -3.65 3.28 20.49
C TYR A 435 -3.48 4.09 19.19
N ILE A 436 -3.87 3.53 18.05
CA ILE A 436 -3.65 4.20 16.77
C ILE A 436 -4.74 5.23 16.48
N ARG A 437 -5.97 5.03 16.98
CA ARG A 437 -6.99 6.09 16.98
C ARG A 437 -6.52 7.33 17.72
N GLN A 438 -5.76 7.17 18.81
CA GLN A 438 -5.13 8.30 19.52
C GLN A 438 -4.06 9.00 18.66
N GLU A 439 -3.30 8.25 17.85
CA GLU A 439 -2.26 8.81 16.96
C GLU A 439 -2.84 9.60 15.78
N ILE A 440 -4.07 9.30 15.35
CA ILE A 440 -4.76 9.98 14.24
C ILE A 440 -6.05 10.66 14.71
N LEU A 441 -5.99 11.41 15.81
CA LEU A 441 -7.12 12.20 16.31
C LEU A 441 -7.51 13.30 15.31
N GLY A 442 -8.81 13.45 15.07
CA GLY A 442 -9.32 14.52 14.21
C GLY A 442 -10.85 14.68 14.31
N PRO A 443 -11.38 15.89 14.06
CA PRO A 443 -12.80 16.16 14.19
C PRO A 443 -13.66 15.57 13.06
N SER A 444 -13.05 15.08 11.98
CA SER A 444 -13.76 14.39 10.88
C SER A 444 -12.88 13.33 10.21
N GLY A 445 -13.50 12.46 9.42
CA GLY A 445 -12.81 11.43 8.63
C GLY A 445 -11.69 11.99 7.74
N LEU A 446 -11.87 13.16 7.11
CA LEU A 446 -10.80 13.78 6.30
C LEU A 446 -9.61 14.24 7.15
N TYR A 447 -9.82 14.75 8.37
CA TYR A 447 -8.70 15.11 9.25
C TYR A 447 -7.90 13.87 9.63
N ARG A 448 -8.62 12.82 10.06
CA ARG A 448 -8.04 11.52 10.37
C ARG A 448 -7.28 10.95 9.17
N LEU A 449 -7.81 11.13 7.96
CA LEU A 449 -7.14 10.73 6.72
C LEU A 449 -5.84 11.50 6.48
N GLY A 450 -5.84 12.82 6.67
CA GLY A 450 -4.63 13.63 6.53
C GLY A 450 -3.53 13.16 7.47
N HIS A 451 -3.87 12.91 8.74
CA HIS A 451 -2.94 12.37 9.73
C HIS A 451 -2.46 10.98 9.36
N LEU A 452 -3.36 10.13 8.87
CA LEU A 452 -3.03 8.79 8.39
C LEU A 452 -2.02 8.87 7.24
N MET A 453 -2.23 9.74 6.26
CA MET A 453 -1.33 9.93 5.14
C MET A 453 0.06 10.41 5.59
N ASP A 454 0.10 11.37 6.52
CA ASP A 454 1.36 11.85 7.11
C ASP A 454 2.13 10.72 7.82
N LYS A 455 1.43 9.92 8.63
CA LYS A 455 2.00 8.76 9.32
C LYS A 455 2.45 7.64 8.38
N MET A 456 1.85 7.52 7.20
CA MET A 456 2.25 6.60 6.14
C MET A 456 3.38 7.15 5.26
N GLY A 457 3.86 8.38 5.49
CA GLY A 457 4.87 9.04 4.65
C GLY A 457 4.33 9.56 3.31
N GLU A 458 3.02 9.55 3.12
CA GLU A 458 2.32 10.01 1.92
C GLU A 458 2.11 11.53 1.95
N PHE A 459 3.20 12.28 2.09
CA PHE A 459 3.20 13.72 2.35
C PHE A 459 2.47 14.55 1.29
N ASN A 460 2.55 14.16 0.00
CA ASN A 460 1.82 14.84 -1.06
C ASN A 460 0.30 14.74 -0.89
N LYS A 461 -0.18 13.57 -0.46
CA LYS A 461 -1.61 13.34 -0.20
C LYS A 461 -2.06 14.06 1.07
N ALA A 462 -1.24 13.98 2.12
CA ALA A 462 -1.48 14.73 3.35
C ALA A 462 -1.64 16.22 3.04
N GLU A 463 -0.74 16.79 2.24
CA GLU A 463 -0.82 18.19 1.80
C GLU A 463 -2.12 18.49 1.03
N GLU A 464 -2.47 17.67 0.03
CA GLU A 464 -3.69 17.85 -0.76
C GLU A 464 -4.96 17.83 0.12
N ILE A 465 -5.03 16.89 1.07
CA ILE A 465 -6.13 16.75 2.01
C ILE A 465 -6.22 17.96 2.93
N TYR A 466 -5.11 18.38 3.55
CA TYR A 466 -5.11 19.53 4.45
C TYR A 466 -5.42 20.84 3.72
N MET A 467 -4.93 21.02 2.49
CA MET A 467 -5.27 22.17 1.66
C MET A 467 -6.75 22.18 1.27
N THR A 468 -7.32 21.02 0.94
CA THR A 468 -8.75 20.85 0.66
C THR A 468 -9.58 21.20 1.90
N LEU A 469 -9.20 20.67 3.07
CA LEU A 469 -9.83 21.02 4.34
C LEU A 469 -9.76 22.52 4.60
N LEU A 470 -8.58 23.13 4.46
CA LEU A 470 -8.36 24.56 4.67
C LEU A 470 -9.24 25.43 3.77
N SER A 471 -9.44 25.03 2.51
CA SER A 471 -10.32 25.75 1.57
C SER A 471 -11.81 25.67 1.93
N LYS A 472 -12.22 24.63 2.67
CA LYS A 472 -13.61 24.38 3.08
C LYS A 472 -13.92 24.94 4.47
N THR A 473 -12.91 25.13 5.31
CA THR A 473 -13.05 25.71 6.64
C THR A 473 -13.47 27.17 6.55
N SER A 474 -14.48 27.56 7.34
CA SER A 474 -14.87 28.97 7.43
C SER A 474 -13.74 29.79 8.04
N ASN A 475 -13.52 31.01 7.54
CA ASN A 475 -12.55 31.94 8.12
C ASN A 475 -12.89 32.32 9.58
N ASP A 476 -14.13 32.08 10.01
CA ASP A 476 -14.58 32.33 11.38
C ASP A 476 -14.14 31.21 12.36
N ASP A 477 -13.71 30.03 11.85
CA ASP A 477 -13.15 28.95 12.65
C ASP A 477 -11.62 29.08 12.75
N ILE A 478 -11.23 30.13 13.47
CA ILE A 478 -9.84 30.61 13.61
C ILE A 478 -8.91 29.49 14.12
N ASP A 479 -9.38 28.66 15.04
CA ASP A 479 -8.56 27.58 15.63
C ASP A 479 -8.31 26.45 14.63
N GLN A 480 -9.32 26.05 13.84
CA GLN A 480 -9.13 25.05 12.79
C GLN A 480 -8.23 25.56 11.67
N VAL A 481 -8.38 26.83 11.27
CA VAL A 481 -7.50 27.43 10.25
C VAL A 481 -6.05 27.44 10.73
N ALA A 482 -5.78 27.82 11.98
CA ALA A 482 -4.44 27.77 12.54
C ALA A 482 -3.87 26.34 12.61
N TYR A 483 -4.70 25.39 13.02
CA TYR A 483 -4.32 23.98 13.08
C TYR A 483 -3.92 23.43 11.70
N LEU A 484 -4.76 23.64 10.68
CA LEU A 484 -4.51 23.17 9.32
C LEU A 484 -3.26 23.81 8.71
N ASN A 485 -3.03 25.10 8.94
CA ASN A 485 -1.78 25.75 8.52
C ASN A 485 -0.57 25.11 9.21
N SER A 486 -0.67 24.75 10.49
CA SER A 486 0.40 24.04 11.19
C SER A 486 0.65 22.65 10.61
N GLN A 487 -0.41 21.88 10.31
CA GLN A 487 -0.26 20.56 9.69
C GLN A 487 0.38 20.64 8.30
N ILE A 488 -0.02 21.61 7.48
CA ILE A 488 0.64 21.86 6.18
C ILE A 488 2.10 22.23 6.38
N GLY A 489 2.41 23.07 7.39
CA GLY A 489 3.79 23.38 7.79
C GLY A 489 4.61 22.12 8.10
N CYS A 490 4.09 21.21 8.94
CA CYS A 490 4.75 19.94 9.26
C CYS A 490 5.00 19.09 8.00
N VAL A 491 4.02 18.98 7.12
CA VAL A 491 4.14 18.25 5.85
C VAL A 491 5.20 18.90 4.95
N LYS A 492 5.33 20.22 4.94
CA LYS A 492 6.39 20.94 4.20
C LYS A 492 7.78 20.66 4.77
N VAL A 493 7.91 20.60 6.09
CA VAL A 493 9.17 20.17 6.75
C VAL A 493 9.53 18.76 6.31
N ALA A 494 8.57 17.83 6.35
CA ALA A 494 8.77 16.45 5.94
C ALA A 494 9.24 16.31 4.48
N LYS A 495 8.79 17.22 3.61
CA LYS A 495 9.20 17.32 2.20
C LYS A 495 10.51 18.09 1.98
N GLY A 496 11.12 18.64 3.03
CA GLY A 496 12.34 19.45 2.96
C GLY A 496 12.13 20.90 2.50
N ASP A 497 10.89 21.35 2.31
CA ASP A 497 10.54 22.72 1.91
C ASP A 497 10.43 23.62 3.16
N LEU A 498 11.58 23.90 3.76
CA LEU A 498 11.67 24.62 5.03
C LEU A 498 11.17 26.07 4.92
N GLU A 499 11.38 26.74 3.78
CA GLU A 499 10.90 28.11 3.56
C GLU A 499 9.37 28.19 3.55
N SER A 500 8.71 27.29 2.80
CA SER A 500 7.24 27.23 2.82
C SER A 500 6.74 26.81 4.20
N ALA A 501 7.42 25.88 4.88
CA ALA A 501 7.04 25.46 6.23
C ALA A 501 6.99 26.66 7.20
N VAL A 502 8.03 27.51 7.20
CA VAL A 502 8.04 28.75 8.01
C VAL A 502 6.84 29.62 7.68
N SER A 503 6.54 29.85 6.39
CA SER A 503 5.39 30.69 5.99
C SER A 503 4.05 30.15 6.53
N TYR A 504 3.85 28.83 6.50
CA TYR A 504 2.63 28.22 7.02
C TYR A 504 2.56 28.27 8.56
N PHE A 505 3.68 28.04 9.24
CA PHE A 505 3.73 28.18 10.71
C PHE A 505 3.54 29.63 11.16
N GLU A 506 4.09 30.61 10.43
CA GLU A 506 3.88 32.04 10.71
C GLU A 506 2.41 32.44 10.52
N LYS A 507 1.72 31.92 9.49
CA LYS A 507 0.27 32.11 9.33
C LYS A 507 -0.49 31.54 10.52
N ALA A 508 -0.17 30.31 10.95
CA ALA A 508 -0.81 29.70 12.11
C ALA A 508 -0.58 30.53 13.38
N LEU A 509 0.64 31.01 13.57
CA LEU A 509 1.03 31.86 14.69
C LEU A 509 0.24 33.19 14.71
N GLU A 510 0.18 33.90 13.58
CA GLU A 510 -0.52 35.18 13.47
C GLU A 510 -2.01 35.05 13.83
N ILE A 511 -2.62 33.93 13.43
CA ILE A 511 -4.02 33.60 13.73
C ILE A 511 -4.19 33.33 15.24
N GLN A 512 -3.30 32.54 15.84
CA GLN A 512 -3.36 32.22 17.27
C GLN A 512 -3.08 33.43 18.17
N GLU A 513 -2.17 34.31 17.78
CA GLU A 513 -1.89 35.58 18.48
C GLU A 513 -3.13 36.50 18.52
N LYS A 514 -4.00 36.42 17.50
CA LYS A 514 -5.25 37.19 17.43
C LYS A 514 -6.43 36.53 18.18
N SER A 515 -6.44 35.20 18.31
CA SER A 515 -7.59 34.42 18.82
C SER A 515 -7.81 34.58 20.33
N CYS A 516 -6.77 34.46 21.16
CA CYS A 516 -6.80 34.86 22.58
C CYS A 516 -5.41 34.68 23.24
N PRO A 517 -4.92 35.60 24.10
CA PRO A 517 -3.70 35.38 24.90
C PRO A 517 -3.79 34.24 25.93
N LEU A 518 -4.97 33.66 26.15
CA LEU A 518 -5.23 32.59 27.13
C LEU A 518 -4.97 31.17 26.59
N HIS A 519 -4.67 31.00 25.29
CA HIS A 519 -4.29 29.72 24.69
C HIS A 519 -2.75 29.53 24.63
N TYR A 520 -2.11 29.64 25.79
CA TYR A 520 -0.66 29.46 25.98
C TYR A 520 -0.09 28.19 25.31
N PRO A 521 -0.76 27.02 25.32
CA PRO A 521 -0.21 25.81 24.69
C PRO A 521 -0.14 25.86 23.16
N CYS A 522 -1.17 26.43 22.50
CA CYS A 522 -1.20 26.54 21.04
C CYS A 522 -0.10 27.49 20.54
N LEU A 523 0.04 28.63 21.22
CA LEU A 523 1.05 29.64 20.93
C LEU A 523 2.47 29.10 21.16
N ALA A 524 2.68 28.35 22.24
CA ALA A 524 3.95 27.67 22.51
C ALA A 524 4.31 26.66 21.41
N ARG A 525 3.34 25.91 20.88
CA ARG A 525 3.57 25.00 19.75
C ARG A 525 3.97 25.74 18.48
N ALA A 526 3.24 26.78 18.08
CA ALA A 526 3.58 27.51 16.87
C ALA A 526 4.99 28.12 16.93
N TYR A 527 5.37 28.69 18.08
CA TYR A 527 6.76 29.13 18.29
C TYR A 527 7.75 27.97 18.26
N ASN A 528 7.39 26.81 18.81
CA ASN A 528 8.25 25.62 18.82
C ASN A 528 8.54 25.15 17.39
N ASP A 529 7.52 25.08 16.55
CA ASP A 529 7.62 24.59 15.19
C ASP A 529 8.46 25.54 14.33
N ILE A 530 8.26 26.87 14.44
CA ILE A 530 9.12 27.85 13.77
C ILE A 530 10.56 27.79 14.31
N GLY A 531 10.73 27.63 15.62
CA GLY A 531 12.05 27.49 16.25
C GLY A 531 12.81 26.26 15.74
N ALA A 532 12.10 25.14 15.58
CA ALA A 532 12.66 23.90 15.06
C ALA A 532 13.03 24.00 13.57
N VAL A 533 12.19 24.63 12.75
CA VAL A 533 12.53 24.87 11.34
C VAL A 533 13.69 25.85 11.21
N SER A 534 13.71 26.92 12.01
CA SER A 534 14.84 27.86 12.06
C SER A 534 16.14 27.16 12.44
N TYR A 535 16.07 26.21 13.38
CA TYR A 535 17.20 25.34 13.73
C TYR A 535 17.65 24.47 12.55
N LEU A 536 16.72 23.82 11.85
CA LEU A 536 17.00 23.03 10.65
C LEU A 536 17.65 23.85 9.52
N MET A 537 17.26 25.12 9.38
CA MET A 537 17.85 26.06 8.43
C MET A 537 19.22 26.61 8.90
N GLY A 538 19.70 26.27 10.10
CA GLY A 538 20.94 26.80 10.68
C GLY A 538 20.81 28.23 11.24
N GLU A 539 19.61 28.77 11.32
CA GLU A 539 19.30 30.10 11.86
C GLU A 539 19.23 30.08 13.40
N TYR A 540 20.32 29.67 14.06
CA TYR A 540 20.35 29.39 15.49
C TYR A 540 19.91 30.58 16.38
N SER A 541 20.26 31.81 16.01
CA SER A 541 19.83 33.01 16.75
C SER A 541 18.32 33.21 16.68
N LYS A 542 17.71 32.91 15.53
CA LYS A 542 16.26 32.99 15.34
C LYS A 542 15.58 31.86 16.12
N ALA A 543 16.09 30.64 16.02
CA ALA A 543 15.61 29.49 16.79
C ALA A 543 15.64 29.78 18.31
N PHE A 544 16.76 30.34 18.79
CA PHE A 544 16.92 30.75 20.18
C PHE A 544 15.83 31.73 20.62
N SER A 545 15.57 32.78 19.84
CA SER A 545 14.53 33.76 20.15
C SER A 545 13.12 33.15 20.27
N TYR A 546 12.81 32.13 19.48
CA TYR A 546 11.53 31.43 19.54
C TYR A 546 11.45 30.51 20.76
N TYR A 547 12.53 29.78 21.09
CA TYR A 547 12.56 28.96 22.31
C TYR A 547 12.53 29.79 23.60
N GLU A 548 13.09 31.01 23.62
CA GLU A 548 12.91 31.93 24.74
C GLU A 548 11.45 32.34 24.93
N LYS A 549 10.72 32.63 23.85
CA LYS A 549 9.27 32.93 23.93
C LYS A 549 8.47 31.76 24.52
N ILE A 550 8.80 30.53 24.12
CA ILE A 550 8.17 29.32 24.67
C ILE A 550 8.49 29.17 26.14
N LEU A 551 9.75 29.35 26.53
CA LEU A 551 10.17 29.27 27.93
C LEU A 551 9.42 30.30 28.77
N GLN A 552 9.28 31.54 28.29
CA GLN A 552 8.53 32.59 28.97
C GLN A 552 7.05 32.20 29.13
N ILE A 553 6.45 31.59 28.10
CA ILE A 553 5.07 31.09 28.18
C ILE A 553 4.96 29.98 29.24
N HIS A 554 5.82 28.97 29.20
CA HIS A 554 5.80 27.84 30.12
C HIS A 554 6.06 28.28 31.57
N GLN A 555 7.01 29.18 31.82
CA GLN A 555 7.29 29.73 33.15
C GLN A 555 6.09 30.47 33.75
N ASN A 556 5.28 31.13 32.92
CA ASN A 556 4.12 31.88 33.36
C ASN A 556 2.85 31.04 33.54
N SER A 557 2.81 29.84 32.95
CA SER A 557 1.58 29.03 32.86
C SER A 557 1.66 27.66 33.52
N LEU A 558 2.85 27.13 33.77
CA LEU A 558 3.09 25.79 34.30
C LEU A 558 3.75 25.82 35.68
N SER A 559 3.58 24.74 36.45
CA SER A 559 4.30 24.56 37.71
C SER A 559 5.79 24.33 37.47
N SER A 560 6.64 24.59 38.47
CA SER A 560 8.10 24.42 38.36
C SER A 560 8.54 23.00 38.00
N ASP A 561 7.69 22.00 38.31
CA ASP A 561 8.00 20.58 38.15
C ASP A 561 7.43 20.02 36.83
N ASP A 562 6.92 20.88 35.95
CA ASP A 562 6.31 20.48 34.68
C ASP A 562 7.37 20.02 33.65
N LEU A 563 7.09 18.90 32.99
CA LEU A 563 7.97 18.31 31.98
C LEU A 563 8.20 19.25 30.79
N HIS A 564 7.20 20.03 30.38
CA HIS A 564 7.33 20.97 29.26
C HIS A 564 8.32 22.09 29.53
N LEU A 565 8.46 22.51 30.80
CA LEU A 565 9.46 23.48 31.20
C LEU A 565 10.88 22.91 31.05
N SER A 566 11.05 21.63 31.41
CA SER A 566 12.31 20.90 31.23
C SER A 566 12.70 20.78 29.74
N VAL A 567 11.72 20.51 28.87
CA VAL A 567 11.94 20.45 27.41
C VAL A 567 12.42 21.80 26.85
N SER A 568 11.81 22.91 27.28
CA SER A 568 12.24 24.25 26.85
C SER A 568 13.68 24.55 27.22
N TYR A 569 14.09 24.24 28.46
CA TYR A 569 15.49 24.39 28.88
C TYR A 569 16.44 23.51 28.07
N ASN A 570 16.06 22.27 27.77
CA ASN A 570 16.89 21.36 26.98
C ASN A 570 17.11 21.86 25.53
N ASN A 571 16.07 22.43 24.91
CA ASN A 571 16.17 23.01 23.56
C ASN A 571 17.14 24.19 23.53
N ILE A 572 17.02 25.09 24.51
CA ILE A 572 17.90 26.24 24.67
C ILE A 572 19.35 25.79 24.94
N ALA A 573 19.56 24.83 25.84
CA ALA A 573 20.88 24.29 26.14
C ALA A 573 21.53 23.64 24.92
N THR A 574 20.75 22.92 24.11
CA THR A 574 21.22 22.30 22.86
C THR A 574 21.67 23.36 21.85
N LEU A 575 20.95 24.47 21.74
CA LEU A 575 21.33 25.61 20.90
C LEU A 575 22.60 26.31 21.42
N CYS A 576 22.71 26.58 22.72
CA CYS A 576 23.91 27.18 23.30
C CYS A 576 25.17 26.35 23.02
N LYS A 577 25.07 25.02 23.22
CA LYS A 577 26.15 24.08 22.91
C LYS A 577 26.59 24.13 21.45
N LEU A 578 25.65 24.32 20.53
CA LEU A 578 25.92 24.43 19.10
C LEU A 578 26.46 25.80 18.69
N ALA A 579 26.02 26.86 19.37
CA ALA A 579 26.53 28.22 19.21
C ALA A 579 27.91 28.44 19.85
N GLY A 580 28.42 27.46 20.61
CA GLY A 580 29.73 27.52 21.26
C GLY A 580 29.76 28.33 22.56
N ASN A 581 28.59 28.54 23.20
CA ASN A 581 28.43 29.24 24.47
C ASN A 581 28.25 28.29 25.65
#